data_AF-A0A9E1WE98-F1
#
_entry.id   AF-A0A9E1WE98-F1
#
_cell.length_a   1.000
_cell.length_b   1.000
_cell.length_c   1.000
_cell.angle_alpha   90.00
_cell.angle_beta   90.00
_cell.angle_gamma   90.00
#
_symmetry.space_group_name_H-M   'P 1'
#
loop_
_entity.id
_entity.type
_entity.pdbx_description
1 polymer ?
#
loop_
_entity_poly.entity_id
_entity_poly.type
_entity_poly.pdbx_seq_one_letter_code
_entity_poly.pdbx_strand_id
1 'polypeptide(L)'
;NTLLIELYPESVDMLEDAMAVEEKLELIPDMPLVQLKQVIETQFDWALSEDFETPEAKHWFWYQSVEKEEPRLGVRGVDPGENKELPLAIAPRVQRSYAALTEFLQSNPKALTIDFLLAQPKHMESIRRIQTMATTAYGEIQGNLWHRDMKPMHLLRAKLSFLGANRFDPRGDRWVRVTFFQGAPLIDELNGEPTDLFAFDDWSYASAPTDLKVGEDFDTVENHESLV
;
A
#
# COMPACT_ATOMS: atom_id res chain seq x y z
N ASN A 1 21.79 1.68 3.61
CA ASN A 1 21.21 1.44 4.95
C ASN A 1 21.37 0.01 5.41
N THR A 2 20.99 -1.03 4.66
CA THR A 2 21.14 -2.44 5.07
C THR A 2 22.54 -2.77 5.61
N LEU A 3 23.62 -2.43 4.88
CA LEU A 3 25.01 -2.70 5.31
C LEU A 3 25.43 -2.03 6.64
N LEU A 4 24.76 -0.95 7.07
CA LEU A 4 25.05 -0.26 8.33
C LEU A 4 24.23 -0.84 9.49
N ILE A 5 23.05 -1.37 9.19
CA ILE A 5 22.13 -1.95 10.16
C ILE A 5 22.66 -3.35 10.56
N GLU A 6 23.09 -4.16 9.59
CA GLU A 6 23.68 -5.50 9.77
C GLU A 6 24.95 -5.58 10.66
N LEU A 7 25.53 -4.45 11.06
CA LEU A 7 26.68 -4.41 11.97
C LEU A 7 26.31 -4.85 13.40
N TYR A 8 25.01 -4.87 13.73
CA TYR A 8 24.48 -5.22 15.04
C TYR A 8 23.37 -6.28 14.94
N PRO A 9 23.70 -7.55 14.63
CA PRO A 9 22.71 -8.60 14.37
C PRO A 9 21.72 -8.78 15.53
N GLU A 10 22.17 -8.70 16.79
CA GLU A 10 21.28 -8.81 17.95
C GLU A 10 20.15 -7.75 17.99
N SER A 11 20.34 -6.59 17.35
CA SER A 11 19.33 -5.52 17.25
C SER A 11 18.48 -5.60 15.98
N VAL A 12 18.91 -6.37 14.99
CA VAL A 12 18.37 -6.35 13.61
C VAL A 12 17.67 -7.65 13.26
N ASP A 13 18.16 -8.78 13.74
CA ASP A 13 17.56 -10.09 13.52
C ASP A 13 16.10 -10.10 14.02
N MET A 14 15.83 -9.42 15.15
CA MET A 14 14.45 -9.21 15.63
C MET A 14 13.58 -8.37 14.69
N LEU A 15 14.18 -7.42 13.95
CA LEU A 15 13.47 -6.60 12.98
C LEU A 15 13.19 -7.40 11.69
N GLU A 16 14.02 -8.39 11.35
CA GLU A 16 13.75 -9.27 10.20
C GLU A 16 12.37 -9.94 10.36
N ASP A 17 12.12 -10.55 11.52
CA ASP A 17 10.84 -11.18 11.84
C ASP A 17 9.66 -10.18 11.86
N ALA A 18 9.90 -8.93 12.29
CA ALA A 18 8.87 -7.89 12.41
C ALA A 18 8.61 -7.12 11.10
N MET A 19 9.58 -7.10 10.17
CA MET A 19 9.50 -6.38 8.90
C MET A 19 9.21 -7.31 7.71
N ALA A 20 9.31 -8.62 7.91
CA ALA A 20 8.80 -9.59 6.96
C ALA A 20 7.26 -9.53 6.92
N VAL A 21 6.71 -9.54 5.70
CA VAL A 21 5.27 -9.71 5.48
C VAL A 21 5.06 -10.97 4.67
N GLU A 22 4.23 -11.87 5.19
CA GLU A 22 3.82 -13.04 4.43
C GLU A 22 2.69 -12.65 3.47
N GLU A 23 2.99 -12.59 2.18
CA GLU A 23 2.01 -12.23 1.14
C GLU A 23 0.99 -13.37 0.93
N LYS A 24 -0.03 -13.42 1.78
CA LYS A 24 -1.15 -14.36 1.67
C LYS A 24 -2.43 -13.66 1.30
N LEU A 25 -3.17 -14.23 0.35
CA LEU A 25 -4.56 -13.87 0.07
C LEU A 25 -5.45 -15.00 0.59
N GLU A 26 -6.05 -14.83 1.75
CA GLU A 26 -6.86 -15.87 2.37
C GLU A 26 -8.32 -15.80 1.92
N LEU A 27 -8.97 -16.96 1.84
CA LEU A 27 -10.41 -17.07 1.62
C LEU A 27 -11.03 -17.58 2.92
N ILE A 28 -12.05 -16.90 3.41
CA ILE A 28 -12.92 -17.36 4.49
C ILE A 28 -14.23 -17.84 3.84
N PRO A 29 -14.32 -19.13 3.45
CA PRO A 29 -15.42 -19.64 2.62
C PRO A 29 -16.77 -19.68 3.36
N ASP A 30 -16.73 -19.86 4.67
CA ASP A 30 -17.88 -19.98 5.57
C ASP A 30 -18.35 -18.63 6.15
N MET A 31 -17.72 -17.51 5.76
CA MET A 31 -18.22 -16.18 6.07
C MET A 31 -19.62 -16.01 5.49
N PRO A 32 -20.64 -15.66 6.29
CA PRO A 32 -21.97 -15.30 5.78
C PRO A 32 -21.86 -14.22 4.70
N LEU A 33 -22.53 -14.41 3.57
CA LEU A 33 -22.41 -13.48 2.45
C LEU A 33 -22.92 -12.07 2.80
N VAL A 34 -23.88 -11.98 3.73
CA VAL A 34 -24.34 -10.72 4.32
C VAL A 34 -23.24 -10.00 5.12
N GLN A 35 -22.36 -10.75 5.80
CA GLN A 35 -21.23 -10.19 6.52
C GLN A 35 -20.17 -9.69 5.52
N LEU A 36 -19.88 -10.46 4.46
CA LEU A 36 -18.98 -10.01 3.40
C LEU A 36 -19.48 -8.71 2.75
N LYS A 37 -20.79 -8.60 2.52
CA LYS A 37 -21.42 -7.36 2.04
C LYS A 37 -21.13 -6.18 2.97
N GLN A 38 -21.32 -6.36 4.29
CA GLN A 38 -21.04 -5.33 5.30
C GLN A 38 -19.57 -4.93 5.35
N VAL A 39 -18.64 -5.89 5.20
CA VAL A 39 -17.20 -5.60 5.12
C VAL A 39 -16.90 -4.68 3.94
N ILE A 40 -17.50 -4.95 2.77
CA ILE A 40 -17.31 -4.10 1.60
C ILE A 40 -17.91 -2.70 1.81
N GLU A 41 -19.09 -2.61 2.41
CA GLU A 41 -19.74 -1.33 2.71
C GLU A 41 -19.00 -0.47 3.72
N THR A 42 -18.17 -1.08 4.58
CA THR A 42 -17.47 -0.37 5.66
C THR A 42 -16.01 -0.08 5.35
N GLN A 43 -15.29 -1.04 4.75
CA GLN A 43 -13.85 -0.92 4.47
C GLN A 43 -13.55 -0.44 3.05
N PHE A 44 -14.55 -0.52 2.15
CA PHE A 44 -14.41 -0.16 0.74
C PHE A 44 -15.49 0.81 0.27
N ASP A 45 -16.07 1.59 1.18
CA ASP A 45 -17.05 2.64 0.87
C ASP A 45 -16.53 3.63 -0.18
N TRP A 46 -15.24 3.98 -0.11
CA TRP A 46 -14.52 4.81 -1.08
C TRP A 46 -14.54 4.24 -2.51
N ALA A 47 -14.59 2.92 -2.64
CA ALA A 47 -14.71 2.26 -3.94
C ALA A 47 -16.16 2.24 -4.42
N LEU A 48 -17.13 2.17 -3.49
CA LEU A 48 -18.55 2.17 -3.83
C LEU A 48 -19.07 3.56 -4.20
N SER A 49 -18.47 4.62 -3.67
CA SER A 49 -18.87 6.01 -3.92
C SER A 49 -18.53 6.53 -5.33
N GLU A 50 -17.66 5.83 -6.06
CA GLU A 50 -17.20 6.25 -7.38
C GLU A 50 -18.12 5.73 -8.50
N ASP A 51 -18.48 6.60 -9.46
CA ASP A 51 -19.15 6.19 -10.69
C ASP A 51 -18.12 5.82 -11.76
N PHE A 52 -17.76 4.53 -11.79
CA PHE A 52 -16.82 3.99 -12.76
C PHE A 52 -17.37 3.99 -14.19
N GLU A 53 -18.63 4.34 -14.48
CA GLU A 53 -19.16 4.34 -15.84
C GLU A 53 -18.82 5.62 -16.62
N THR A 54 -18.40 6.68 -15.94
CA THR A 54 -18.03 7.94 -16.59
C THR A 54 -16.74 7.85 -17.40
N PRO A 55 -16.60 8.61 -18.50
CA PRO A 55 -15.34 8.69 -19.26
C PRO A 55 -14.15 9.15 -18.41
N GLU A 56 -14.39 10.06 -17.46
CA GLU A 56 -13.38 10.58 -16.54
C GLU A 56 -12.88 9.49 -15.59
N ALA A 57 -13.79 8.68 -15.04
CA ALA A 57 -13.45 7.56 -14.16
C ALA A 57 -12.76 6.39 -14.89
N LYS A 58 -12.87 6.31 -16.23
CA LYS A 58 -12.21 5.30 -17.08
C LYS A 58 -11.06 5.86 -17.93
N HIS A 59 -10.41 6.94 -17.51
CA HIS A 59 -9.45 7.63 -18.36
C HIS A 59 -8.11 6.89 -18.53
N TRP A 60 -7.53 6.38 -17.44
CA TRP A 60 -6.23 5.70 -17.45
C TRP A 60 -6.37 4.18 -17.48
N PHE A 61 -5.34 3.51 -18.01
CA PHE A 61 -5.07 2.10 -17.78
C PHE A 61 -3.59 1.89 -17.46
N TRP A 62 -3.31 0.88 -16.63
CA TRP A 62 -1.95 0.50 -16.24
C TRP A 62 -1.50 -0.71 -17.06
N TYR A 63 -0.26 -0.77 -17.54
CA TYR A 63 0.23 -1.93 -18.30
C TYR A 63 1.72 -2.17 -18.03
N GLN A 64 2.23 -3.36 -18.34
CA GLN A 64 3.67 -3.65 -18.30
C GLN A 64 4.23 -3.64 -19.72
N SER A 65 5.35 -2.93 -19.92
CA SER A 65 6.06 -2.95 -21.20
C SER A 65 6.97 -4.17 -21.28
N VAL A 66 7.14 -4.75 -22.47
CA VAL A 66 8.09 -5.85 -22.69
C VAL A 66 9.53 -5.40 -22.48
N GLU A 67 9.83 -4.14 -22.80
CA GLU A 67 11.19 -3.57 -22.70
C GLU A 67 11.54 -3.08 -21.30
N LYS A 68 10.55 -2.92 -20.41
CA LYS A 68 10.72 -2.34 -19.07
C LYS A 68 9.73 -2.96 -18.09
N GLU A 69 10.23 -3.57 -17.04
CA GLU A 69 9.43 -4.31 -16.05
C GLU A 69 8.55 -3.42 -15.16
N GLU A 70 8.75 -2.10 -15.17
CA GLU A 70 7.96 -1.16 -14.37
C GLU A 70 6.57 -0.87 -14.97
N PRO A 71 5.51 -0.72 -14.13
CA PRO A 71 4.19 -0.30 -14.57
C PRO A 71 4.21 1.02 -15.35
N ARG A 72 3.48 1.06 -16.46
CA ARG A 72 3.28 2.23 -17.34
C ARG A 72 1.82 2.64 -17.31
N LEU A 73 1.56 3.90 -17.68
CA LEU A 73 0.24 4.49 -17.73
C LEU A 73 -0.09 4.90 -19.17
N GLY A 74 -1.23 4.44 -19.69
CA GLY A 74 -1.76 4.82 -21.00
C GLY A 74 -3.15 5.43 -20.87
N VAL A 75 -3.50 6.30 -21.82
CA VAL A 75 -4.84 6.90 -21.96
C VAL A 75 -5.75 5.93 -22.71
N ARG A 76 -6.86 5.54 -22.08
CA ARG A 76 -7.84 4.62 -22.64
C ARG A 76 -8.42 5.16 -23.95
N GLY A 77 -8.54 4.31 -24.96
CA GLY A 77 -9.01 4.68 -26.30
C GLY A 77 -8.06 5.55 -27.13
N VAL A 78 -6.87 5.91 -26.62
CA VAL A 78 -5.85 6.68 -27.34
C VAL A 78 -4.56 5.88 -27.48
N ASP A 79 -4.03 5.39 -26.36
CA ASP A 79 -2.79 4.64 -26.34
C ASP A 79 -3.04 3.13 -26.57
N PRO A 80 -2.16 2.43 -27.31
CA PRO A 80 -2.25 0.99 -27.47
C PRO A 80 -1.92 0.26 -26.17
N GLY A 81 -2.42 -0.97 -26.01
CA GLY A 81 -2.06 -1.84 -24.88
C GLY A 81 -3.10 -1.92 -23.77
N GLU A 82 -4.28 -1.32 -23.94
CA GLU A 82 -5.41 -1.49 -23.02
C GLU A 82 -5.77 -2.98 -22.81
N ASN A 83 -5.62 -3.81 -23.85
CA ASN A 83 -5.82 -5.25 -23.76
C ASN A 83 -4.76 -5.99 -22.92
N LYS A 84 -3.69 -5.30 -22.51
CA LYS A 84 -2.64 -5.80 -21.62
C LYS A 84 -2.69 -5.11 -20.24
N GLU A 85 -3.86 -4.58 -19.89
CA GLU A 85 -4.06 -3.86 -18.64
C GLU A 85 -3.74 -4.75 -17.43
N LEU A 86 -2.93 -4.20 -16.52
CA LEU A 86 -2.59 -4.81 -15.26
C LEU A 86 -3.77 -4.69 -14.27
N PRO A 87 -3.94 -5.69 -13.41
CA PRO A 87 -5.01 -5.75 -12.41
C PRO A 87 -4.85 -4.77 -11.23
N LEU A 88 -4.21 -3.60 -11.42
CA LEU A 88 -3.79 -2.71 -10.34
C LEU A 88 -4.97 -1.94 -9.72
N ALA A 89 -5.94 -1.51 -10.52
CA ALA A 89 -7.12 -0.81 -10.03
C ALA A 89 -8.11 -1.79 -9.39
N ILE A 90 -8.14 -1.82 -8.05
CA ILE A 90 -9.00 -2.74 -7.29
C ILE A 90 -10.44 -2.24 -7.15
N ALA A 91 -10.64 -0.93 -7.02
CA ALA A 91 -11.95 -0.33 -6.74
C ALA A 91 -13.07 -0.74 -7.72
N PRO A 92 -12.85 -0.76 -9.05
CA PRO A 92 -13.86 -1.22 -10.00
C PRO A 92 -14.18 -2.72 -9.87
N ARG A 93 -13.24 -3.53 -9.35
CA ARG A 93 -13.44 -4.96 -9.09
C ARG A 93 -14.25 -5.18 -7.82
N VAL A 94 -14.00 -4.36 -6.80
CA VAL A 94 -14.80 -4.34 -5.57
C VAL A 94 -16.24 -3.98 -5.90
N GLN A 95 -16.48 -2.90 -6.64
CA GLN A 95 -17.84 -2.48 -7.02
C GLN A 95 -18.57 -3.56 -7.84
N ARG A 96 -17.91 -4.20 -8.82
CA ARG A 96 -18.49 -5.32 -9.58
C ARG A 96 -18.81 -6.53 -8.70
N SER A 97 -17.95 -6.85 -7.75
CA SER A 97 -18.18 -7.95 -6.81
C SER A 97 -19.33 -7.63 -5.86
N TYR A 98 -19.40 -6.39 -5.38
CA TYR A 98 -20.48 -5.88 -4.54
C TYR A 98 -21.85 -5.94 -5.24
N ALA A 99 -21.92 -5.51 -6.50
CA ALA A 99 -23.16 -5.59 -7.27
C ALA A 99 -23.61 -7.05 -7.45
N ALA A 100 -22.70 -7.93 -7.89
CA ALA A 100 -22.99 -9.35 -8.12
C ALA A 100 -23.41 -10.10 -6.85
N LEU A 101 -22.73 -9.87 -5.72
CA LEU A 101 -23.11 -10.51 -4.46
C LEU A 101 -24.43 -9.95 -3.90
N THR A 102 -24.71 -8.66 -4.12
CA THR A 102 -25.96 -8.03 -3.66
C THR A 102 -27.15 -8.61 -4.42
N GLU A 103 -27.02 -8.80 -5.72
CA GLU A 103 -28.02 -9.50 -6.53
C GLU A 103 -28.20 -10.95 -6.07
N PHE A 104 -27.09 -11.68 -5.85
CA PHE A 104 -27.13 -13.08 -5.41
C PHE A 104 -27.84 -13.24 -4.05
N LEU A 105 -27.63 -12.31 -3.11
CA LEU A 105 -28.27 -12.28 -1.80
C LEU A 105 -29.79 -12.15 -1.86
N GLN A 106 -30.36 -11.53 -2.90
CA GLN A 106 -31.81 -11.38 -3.04
C GLN A 106 -32.50 -12.75 -3.12
N SER A 107 -31.90 -13.68 -3.84
CA SER A 107 -32.41 -15.05 -3.97
C SER A 107 -31.89 -15.99 -2.89
N ASN A 108 -30.75 -15.66 -2.26
CA ASN A 108 -30.08 -16.54 -1.29
C ASN A 108 -29.71 -15.78 0.01
N PRO A 109 -30.67 -15.35 0.85
CA PRO A 109 -30.39 -14.48 2.01
C PRO A 109 -29.50 -15.09 3.10
N LYS A 110 -29.36 -16.41 3.13
CA LYS A 110 -28.54 -17.17 4.09
C LYS A 110 -27.29 -17.79 3.47
N ALA A 111 -26.95 -17.40 2.24
CA ALA A 111 -25.78 -17.92 1.54
C ALA A 111 -24.49 -17.61 2.30
N LEU A 112 -23.53 -18.52 2.17
CA LEU A 112 -22.15 -18.32 2.55
C LEU A 112 -21.36 -17.74 1.37
N THR A 113 -20.18 -17.22 1.66
CA THR A 113 -19.26 -16.69 0.65
C THR A 113 -18.92 -17.76 -0.40
N ILE A 114 -18.75 -19.02 0.01
CA ILE A 114 -18.49 -20.12 -0.91
C ILE A 114 -19.64 -20.40 -1.88
N ASP A 115 -20.90 -20.28 -1.44
CA ASP A 115 -22.07 -20.51 -2.31
C ASP A 115 -22.08 -19.51 -3.47
N PHE A 116 -21.78 -18.25 -3.17
CA PHE A 116 -21.63 -17.20 -4.18
C PHE A 116 -20.45 -17.47 -5.11
N LEU A 117 -19.29 -17.85 -4.57
CA LEU A 117 -18.09 -18.10 -5.39
C LEU A 117 -18.21 -19.34 -6.27
N LEU A 118 -18.96 -20.37 -5.85
CA LEU A 118 -19.29 -21.51 -6.71
C LEU A 118 -20.19 -21.09 -7.88
N ALA A 119 -21.14 -20.18 -7.65
CA ALA A 119 -22.02 -19.65 -8.68
C ALA A 119 -21.34 -18.60 -9.59
N GLN A 120 -20.42 -17.81 -9.04
CA GLN A 120 -19.76 -16.69 -9.72
C GLN A 120 -18.23 -16.70 -9.48
N PRO A 121 -17.50 -17.72 -9.97
CA PRO A 121 -16.08 -17.94 -9.65
C PRO A 121 -15.14 -16.81 -10.11
N LYS A 122 -15.57 -15.99 -11.08
CA LYS A 122 -14.83 -14.80 -11.55
C LYS A 122 -14.54 -13.76 -10.46
N HIS A 123 -15.25 -13.79 -9.33
CA HIS A 123 -15.04 -12.86 -8.21
C HIS A 123 -14.04 -13.37 -7.16
N MET A 124 -13.56 -14.61 -7.26
CA MET A 124 -12.75 -15.26 -6.23
C MET A 124 -11.51 -14.47 -5.83
N GLU A 125 -10.74 -13.95 -6.80
CA GLU A 125 -9.56 -13.13 -6.51
C GLU A 125 -9.92 -11.83 -5.76
N SER A 126 -10.99 -11.16 -6.19
CA SER A 126 -11.45 -9.92 -5.55
C SER A 126 -11.92 -10.20 -4.13
N ILE A 127 -12.66 -11.28 -3.89
CA ILE A 127 -13.17 -11.62 -2.55
C ILE A 127 -12.03 -12.00 -1.60
N ARG A 128 -11.06 -12.82 -2.05
CA ARG A 128 -9.87 -13.15 -1.24
C ARG A 128 -9.13 -11.89 -0.83
N ARG A 129 -8.90 -10.98 -1.77
CA ARG A 129 -8.25 -9.71 -1.50
C ARG A 129 -9.06 -8.84 -0.53
N ILE A 130 -10.37 -8.70 -0.73
CA ILE A 130 -11.25 -7.96 0.18
C ILE A 130 -11.15 -8.52 1.60
N GLN A 131 -11.32 -9.83 1.78
CA GLN A 131 -11.28 -10.48 3.09
C GLN A 131 -9.92 -10.31 3.78
N THR A 132 -8.83 -10.42 3.02
CA THR A 132 -7.48 -10.26 3.56
C THR A 132 -7.17 -8.80 3.89
N MET A 133 -7.45 -7.86 2.99
CA MET A 133 -7.04 -6.46 3.18
C MET A 133 -7.91 -5.73 4.19
N ALA A 134 -9.17 -6.13 4.37
CA ALA A 134 -10.08 -5.57 5.37
C ALA A 134 -9.59 -5.72 6.82
N THR A 135 -8.63 -6.61 7.10
CA THR A 135 -8.05 -6.79 8.44
C THR A 135 -6.81 -5.91 8.67
N THR A 136 -6.41 -5.11 7.68
CA THR A 136 -5.18 -4.31 7.72
C THR A 136 -5.49 -2.81 7.63
N ALA A 137 -4.71 -1.97 8.31
CA ALA A 137 -4.96 -0.52 8.35
C ALA A 137 -4.65 0.20 7.00
N TYR A 138 -3.69 -0.33 6.23
CA TYR A 138 -3.20 0.30 5.00
C TYR A 138 -3.05 -0.72 3.84
N GLY A 139 -3.88 -1.76 3.81
CA GLY A 139 -3.78 -2.85 2.81
C GLY A 139 -4.11 -2.44 1.39
N GLU A 140 -4.80 -1.31 1.21
CA GLU A 140 -5.22 -0.85 -0.11
C GLU A 140 -4.82 0.60 -0.38
N ILE A 141 -4.48 0.86 -1.64
CA ILE A 141 -4.37 2.21 -2.17
C ILE A 141 -5.79 2.69 -2.45
N GLN A 142 -6.33 3.48 -1.53
CA GLN A 142 -7.70 4.00 -1.64
C GLN A 142 -7.76 5.12 -2.68
N GLY A 143 -8.40 4.85 -3.81
CA GLY A 143 -8.65 5.80 -4.88
C GLY A 143 -8.95 5.13 -6.22
N ASN A 144 -9.59 5.87 -7.12
CA ASN A 144 -9.80 5.42 -8.48
C ASN A 144 -8.50 5.58 -9.31
N LEU A 145 -7.76 4.48 -9.46
CA LEU A 145 -6.52 4.44 -10.25
C LEU A 145 -6.72 4.55 -11.76
N TRP A 146 -7.96 4.69 -12.24
CA TRP A 146 -8.30 5.01 -13.62
C TRP A 146 -8.75 6.45 -13.82
N HIS A 147 -9.06 7.18 -12.74
CA HIS A 147 -9.66 8.51 -12.86
C HIS A 147 -8.70 9.50 -13.55
N ARG A 148 -9.23 10.36 -14.41
CA ARG A 148 -8.45 11.37 -15.16
C ARG A 148 -7.53 12.20 -14.26
N ASP A 149 -8.05 12.61 -13.11
CA ASP A 149 -7.34 13.44 -12.14
C ASP A 149 -6.47 12.65 -11.14
N MET A 150 -6.43 11.31 -11.24
CA MET A 150 -5.47 10.50 -10.48
C MET A 150 -4.05 10.94 -10.82
N LYS A 151 -3.25 11.24 -9.79
CA LYS A 151 -1.86 11.65 -9.94
C LYS A 151 -0.96 10.45 -9.63
N PRO A 152 -0.29 9.85 -10.63
CA PRO A 152 0.67 8.75 -10.41
C PRO A 152 1.75 9.13 -9.41
N MET A 153 2.02 10.43 -9.30
CA MET A 153 2.93 11.01 -8.34
C MET A 153 2.66 10.62 -6.88
N HIS A 154 1.40 10.48 -6.49
CA HIS A 154 1.05 10.10 -5.12
C HIS A 154 1.49 8.66 -4.81
N LEU A 155 1.36 7.76 -5.79
CA LEU A 155 1.84 6.37 -5.68
C LEU A 155 3.36 6.30 -5.61
N LEU A 156 4.05 7.07 -6.46
CA LEU A 156 5.51 7.16 -6.44
C LEU A 156 6.02 7.71 -5.13
N ARG A 157 5.38 8.75 -4.58
CA ARG A 157 5.75 9.33 -3.29
C ARG A 157 5.65 8.30 -2.16
N ALA A 158 4.54 7.57 -2.11
CA ALA A 158 4.36 6.50 -1.10
C ALA A 158 5.43 5.41 -1.24
N LYS A 159 5.70 4.94 -2.46
CA LYS A 159 6.76 3.95 -2.70
C LYS A 159 8.14 4.46 -2.25
N LEU A 160 8.49 5.68 -2.64
CA LEU A 160 9.82 6.25 -2.40
C LEU A 160 10.02 6.63 -0.92
N SER A 161 8.96 6.95 -0.17
CA SER A 161 9.09 7.22 1.27
C SER A 161 9.57 5.99 2.05
N PHE A 162 9.19 4.77 1.65
CA PHE A 162 9.73 3.54 2.24
C PHE A 162 11.24 3.35 2.00
N LEU A 163 11.78 3.99 0.96
CA LEU A 163 13.20 3.96 0.61
C LEU A 163 14.00 5.11 1.23
N GLY A 164 13.39 5.91 2.12
CA GLY A 164 14.05 7.05 2.75
C GLY A 164 14.19 8.28 1.86
N ALA A 165 13.40 8.36 0.77
CA ALA A 165 13.34 9.57 -0.04
C ALA A 165 12.62 10.70 0.71
N ASN A 166 13.25 11.86 0.74
CA ASN A 166 12.73 13.11 1.31
C ASN A 166 12.64 14.20 0.25
N ARG A 167 12.05 15.36 0.61
CA ARG A 167 11.90 16.56 -0.25
C ARG A 167 11.38 16.25 -1.66
N PHE A 168 10.12 15.85 -1.75
CA PHE A 168 9.45 15.64 -3.02
C PHE A 168 9.19 17.00 -3.71
N ASP A 169 10.02 17.34 -4.69
CA ASP A 169 9.91 18.54 -5.52
C ASP A 169 9.28 18.17 -6.87
N PRO A 170 7.95 18.30 -7.04
CA PRO A 170 7.27 17.93 -8.27
C PRO A 170 7.67 18.90 -9.38
N ARG A 171 8.02 18.32 -10.53
CA ARG A 171 8.47 19.08 -11.70
C ARG A 171 7.54 18.90 -12.90
N GLY A 172 6.44 18.18 -12.69
CA GLY A 172 5.33 17.94 -13.59
C GLY A 172 4.45 16.83 -13.02
N ASP A 173 3.37 16.47 -13.73
CA ASP A 173 2.41 15.46 -13.25
C ASP A 173 2.99 14.04 -13.19
N ARG A 174 4.11 13.81 -13.90
CA ARG A 174 4.77 12.50 -14.04
C ARG A 174 6.25 12.51 -13.65
N TRP A 175 6.79 13.65 -13.21
CA TRP A 175 8.19 13.77 -12.82
C TRP A 175 8.34 14.46 -11.46
N VAL A 176 9.04 13.81 -10.54
CA VAL A 176 9.40 14.36 -9.24
C VAL A 176 10.88 14.19 -9.01
N ARG A 177 11.48 15.24 -8.49
CA ARG A 177 12.82 15.19 -7.94
C ARG A 177 12.70 14.87 -6.45
N VAL A 178 13.49 13.91 -6.00
CA VAL A 178 13.59 13.54 -4.59
C VAL A 178 15.03 13.68 -4.12
N THR A 179 15.21 13.85 -2.81
CA THR A 179 16.52 13.85 -2.16
C THR A 179 16.55 12.70 -1.17
N PHE A 180 17.43 11.73 -1.41
CA PHE A 180 17.73 10.70 -0.43
C PHE A 180 18.74 11.22 0.59
N PHE A 181 18.69 10.69 1.82
CA PHE A 181 19.67 10.98 2.86
C PHE A 181 19.88 12.48 3.15
N GLN A 182 18.80 13.27 3.11
CA GLN A 182 18.91 14.70 3.42
C GLN A 182 19.44 14.89 4.85
N GLY A 183 20.52 15.66 5.01
CA GLY A 183 21.19 15.85 6.29
C GLY A 183 22.43 14.96 6.49
N ALA A 184 22.67 14.04 5.56
CA ALA A 184 23.91 13.28 5.48
C ALA A 184 25.12 14.17 5.17
N PRO A 185 26.28 13.98 5.82
CA PRO A 185 27.55 14.53 5.40
C PRO A 185 27.96 13.97 4.02
N LEU A 186 28.62 14.82 3.25
CA LEU A 186 29.28 14.46 2.00
C LEU A 186 30.59 13.70 2.27
N ILE A 187 31.10 12.99 1.27
CA ILE A 187 32.38 12.26 1.37
C ILE A 187 33.53 13.19 1.79
N ASP A 188 33.58 14.41 1.25
CA ASP A 188 34.63 15.37 1.59
C ASP A 188 34.47 15.92 3.02
N GLU A 189 33.25 15.97 3.55
CA GLU A 189 32.99 16.37 4.94
C GLU A 189 33.37 15.25 5.91
N LEU A 190 33.19 13.98 5.53
CA LEU A 190 33.67 12.82 6.27
C LEU A 190 35.20 12.70 6.29
N ASN A 191 35.86 13.13 5.20
CA ASN A 191 37.32 13.09 5.06
C ASN A 191 38.03 14.32 5.64
N GLY A 192 37.28 15.36 6.02
CA GLY A 192 37.83 16.54 6.68
C GLY A 192 38.32 16.20 8.09
N GLU A 193 39.47 16.74 8.50
CA GLU A 193 39.88 16.62 9.90
C GLU A 193 38.86 17.31 10.81
N PRO A 194 38.30 16.62 11.81
CA PRO A 194 37.36 17.22 12.75
C PRO A 194 38.02 18.39 13.47
N THR A 195 37.41 19.57 13.41
CA THR A 195 37.85 20.74 14.19
C THR A 195 37.43 20.63 15.67
N ASP A 196 36.39 19.84 15.95
CA ASP A 196 35.92 19.48 17.28
C ASP A 196 35.52 17.99 17.29
N LEU A 197 36.23 17.17 18.06
CA LEU A 197 35.99 15.74 18.19
C LEU A 197 34.69 15.42 18.95
N PHE A 198 34.17 16.33 19.77
CA PHE A 198 32.89 16.16 20.46
C PHE A 198 31.69 16.51 19.58
N ALA A 199 31.88 17.35 18.57
CA ALA A 199 30.88 17.67 17.56
C ALA A 199 31.03 16.83 16.29
N PHE A 200 32.06 15.98 16.21
CA PHE A 200 32.25 15.05 15.10
C PHE A 200 31.19 13.96 15.21
N ASP A 201 30.17 14.09 14.38
CA ASP A 201 29.12 13.09 14.21
C ASP A 201 29.76 11.82 13.65
N ASP A 202 29.60 10.69 14.32
CA ASP A 202 30.19 9.40 13.98
C ASP A 202 29.43 8.74 12.81
N TRP A 203 28.89 9.54 11.89
CA TRP A 203 28.03 9.14 10.78
C TRP A 203 28.61 8.01 9.90
N SER A 204 29.93 7.89 9.84
CA SER A 204 30.66 6.81 9.13
C SER A 204 30.75 5.49 9.91
N TYR A 205 30.48 5.52 11.21
CA TYR A 205 30.40 4.38 12.11
C TYR A 205 28.96 4.23 12.59
N ALA A 206 28.30 3.13 12.21
CA ALA A 206 27.04 2.82 12.85
C ALA A 206 27.32 2.67 14.36
N SER A 207 26.68 3.48 15.20
CA SER A 207 26.69 3.32 16.65
C SER A 207 25.53 2.43 17.08
N ALA A 208 25.79 1.50 18.00
CA ALA A 208 24.76 0.62 18.53
C ALA A 208 23.67 1.45 19.23
N PRO A 209 22.37 1.18 18.99
CA PRO A 209 21.30 1.77 19.78
C PRO A 209 21.52 1.46 21.27
N THR A 210 21.50 2.48 22.13
CA THR A 210 21.90 2.33 23.54
C THR A 210 20.74 2.05 24.51
N ASP A 211 19.50 1.92 24.02
CA ASP A 211 18.33 1.67 24.86
C ASP A 211 17.55 0.41 24.43
N LEU A 212 17.90 -0.72 25.03
CA LEU A 212 17.03 -1.90 25.13
C LEU A 212 16.23 -1.79 26.44
N LYS A 213 15.18 -0.97 26.47
CA LYS A 213 14.09 -1.22 27.43
C LYS A 213 13.27 -2.40 26.93
N VAL A 214 13.82 -3.60 27.14
CA VAL A 214 13.08 -4.85 26.96
C VAL A 214 12.14 -4.99 28.15
N GLY A 215 10.83 -4.85 27.89
CA GLY A 215 9.76 -5.26 28.79
C GLY A 215 9.01 -4.14 29.49
N GLU A 216 8.12 -3.44 28.77
CA GLU A 216 6.85 -3.01 29.34
C GLU A 216 5.75 -3.45 28.38
N ASP A 217 4.79 -4.22 28.91
CA ASP A 217 3.67 -4.82 28.19
C ASP A 217 2.89 -3.77 27.39
N PHE A 218 2.57 -4.10 26.13
CA PHE A 218 1.69 -3.34 25.25
C PHE A 218 0.20 -3.41 25.67
N ASP A 219 -0.10 -3.65 26.94
CA ASP A 219 -1.45 -3.74 27.49
C ASP A 219 -1.62 -2.73 28.63
N THR A 220 -1.75 -1.45 28.26
CA THR A 220 -2.69 -0.50 28.88
C THR A 220 -2.46 0.88 28.27
N VAL A 221 -3.30 1.30 27.33
CA VAL A 221 -3.57 2.73 27.15
C VAL A 221 -4.99 2.96 27.65
N GLU A 222 -5.07 3.36 28.92
CA GLU A 222 -6.28 3.92 29.50
C GLU A 222 -6.76 5.12 28.68
N ASN A 223 -8.06 5.13 28.40
CA ASN A 223 -8.79 6.29 27.93
C ASN A 223 -8.58 7.46 28.90
N HIS A 224 -7.86 8.48 28.48
CA HIS A 224 -8.00 9.81 29.08
C HIS A 224 -8.88 10.68 28.21
N GLU A 225 -10.15 10.73 28.61
CA GLU A 225 -11.04 11.85 28.38
C GLU A 225 -10.41 13.17 28.84
N SER A 226 -10.79 14.23 28.12
CA SER A 226 -10.76 15.64 28.50
C SER A 226 -9.37 16.29 28.62
N LEU A 227 -9.10 17.22 27.70
CA LEU A 227 -8.82 18.62 28.05
C LEU A 227 -9.35 19.50 26.90
N VAL A 228 -9.98 20.59 27.33
CA VAL A 228 -10.74 21.63 26.61
C VAL A 228 -10.00 22.22 25.41
#